data_AF-W2NI62-F1
#
_entry.id   AF-W2NI62-F1
#
_cell.length_a   1.000
_cell.length_b   1.000
_cell.length_c   1.000
_cell.angle_alpha   90.00
_cell.angle_beta   90.00
_cell.angle_gamma   90.00
#
_symmetry.space_group_name_H-M   'P 1'
#
loop_
_entity.id
_entity.type
_entity.pdbx_description
1 polymer ?
#
loop_
_entity_poly.entity_id
_entity_poly.type
_entity_poly.pdbx_seq_one_letter_code
_entity_poly.pdbx_strand_id
1 'polypeptide(L)'
;MLRQIPRRSLQLTRRVQHFSSPPDAQPPSRNFYDDLSQYVKRVLDRSDQLKRYEEHNVFPPNNWAFRNYYLYAQLQLPSKTEIDAVEFLDGAKFACDRVIRAMHSPELMDFASDKAPKPPIADEMEQMFEPTCYQAQFLLAQRDLDWECPVLS
;
A
#
# COMPACT_ATOMS: atom_id res chain seq x y z
N MET A 1 29.21 31.98 19.13
CA MET A 1 28.69 30.82 19.88
C MET A 1 27.68 30.10 18.99
N LEU A 2 28.09 29.00 18.34
CA LEU A 2 27.23 28.22 17.43
C LEU A 2 26.69 27.00 18.20
N ARG A 3 25.36 26.96 18.41
CA ARG A 3 24.66 25.81 19.01
C ARG A 3 24.72 24.62 18.05
N GLN A 4 25.45 23.57 18.42
CA GLN A 4 25.39 22.29 17.74
C GLN A 4 24.08 21.59 18.12
N ILE A 5 23.25 21.30 17.11
CA ILE A 5 22.06 20.45 17.26
C ILE A 5 22.52 18.99 17.15
N PRO A 6 22.34 18.15 18.17
CA PRO A 6 22.75 16.75 18.07
C PRO A 6 21.79 16.01 17.13
N ARG A 7 22.28 15.61 15.95
CA ARG A 7 21.61 14.65 15.08
C ARG A 7 21.54 13.30 15.80
N ARG A 8 20.39 13.00 16.41
CA ARG A 8 20.07 11.65 16.88
C ARG A 8 19.99 10.73 15.66
N SER A 9 21.00 9.88 15.50
CA SER A 9 20.94 8.74 14.59
C SER A 9 19.88 7.77 15.10
N LEU A 10 18.70 7.78 14.49
CA LEU A 10 17.69 6.74 14.69
C LEU A 10 18.24 5.45 14.08
N GLN A 11 18.72 4.54 14.94
CA GLN A 11 19.01 3.18 14.51
C GLN A 11 17.69 2.49 14.20
N LEU A 12 17.36 2.42 12.91
CA LEU A 12 16.28 1.61 12.36
C LEU A 12 16.63 0.13 12.54
N THR A 13 16.19 -0.46 13.65
CA THR A 13 15.99 -1.91 13.71
C THR A 13 14.78 -2.24 12.84
N ARG A 14 15.05 -2.44 11.55
CA ARG A 14 14.09 -2.93 10.56
C ARG A 14 13.69 -4.36 10.95
N ARG A 15 12.67 -4.50 11.79
CA ARG A 15 11.96 -5.77 11.92
C ARG A 15 10.94 -5.80 10.78
N VAL A 16 11.36 -6.40 9.65
CA VAL A 16 10.44 -6.72 8.55
C VAL A 16 9.35 -7.60 9.15
N GLN A 17 8.12 -7.07 9.24
CA GLN A 17 6.97 -7.90 9.54
C GLN A 17 6.78 -8.80 8.33
N HIS A 18 7.10 -10.08 8.49
CA HIS A 18 6.88 -11.09 7.46
C HIS A 18 5.38 -11.33 7.38
N PHE A 19 4.75 -10.97 6.25
CA PHE A 19 3.49 -11.57 5.85
C PHE A 19 3.71 -13.09 5.83
N SER A 20 2.97 -13.79 6.70
CA SER A 20 3.04 -15.22 7.00
C SER A 20 3.52 -16.06 5.81
N SER A 21 4.83 -16.25 5.75
CA SER A 21 5.46 -17.20 4.84
C SER A 21 5.68 -18.48 5.64
N PRO A 22 5.13 -19.63 5.22
CA PRO A 22 5.51 -20.91 5.80
C PRO A 22 7.04 -21.09 5.70
N PRO A 23 7.68 -21.78 6.66
CA PRO A 23 9.13 -21.99 6.69
C PRO A 23 9.68 -22.75 5.47
N ASP A 24 8.81 -23.29 4.60
CA ASP A 24 9.17 -23.88 3.31
C ASP A 24 9.40 -22.82 2.22
N ALA A 25 10.31 -21.89 2.44
CA ALA A 25 11.00 -21.27 1.31
C ALA A 25 11.91 -22.34 0.69
N GLN A 26 11.35 -23.17 -0.19
CA GLN A 26 12.15 -23.97 -1.10
C GLN A 26 13.18 -23.03 -1.75
N PRO A 27 14.48 -23.36 -1.68
CA PRO A 27 15.50 -22.54 -2.31
C PRO A 27 15.15 -22.35 -3.79
N PRO A 28 15.51 -21.20 -4.41
CA PRO A 28 15.36 -21.03 -5.85
C PRO A 28 15.95 -22.28 -6.52
N SER A 29 15.16 -22.91 -7.39
CA SER A 29 15.52 -24.21 -7.91
C SER A 29 16.90 -24.11 -8.59
N ARG A 30 17.69 -25.19 -8.53
CA ARG A 30 18.99 -25.26 -9.21
C ARG A 30 18.85 -25.11 -10.74
N ASN A 31 17.62 -25.15 -11.27
CA ASN A 31 17.28 -25.18 -12.68
C ASN A 31 16.32 -24.03 -13.04
N PHE A 32 16.88 -22.91 -13.51
CA PHE A 32 16.13 -21.79 -14.06
C PHE A 32 15.00 -22.18 -15.05
N TYR A 33 15.22 -23.24 -15.83
CA TYR A 33 14.23 -23.76 -16.79
C TYR A 33 12.99 -24.34 -16.11
N ASP A 34 13.13 -24.99 -14.95
CA ASP A 34 12.00 -25.53 -14.21
C ASP A 34 11.14 -24.38 -13.66
N ASP A 35 11.77 -23.35 -13.08
CA ASP A 35 11.07 -22.16 -12.58
C ASP A 35 10.37 -21.39 -13.70
N LEU A 36 11.01 -21.25 -14.86
CA LEU A 36 10.40 -20.59 -16.03
C LEU A 36 9.22 -21.40 -16.57
N SER A 37 9.34 -22.73 -16.65
CA SER A 37 8.26 -23.60 -17.12
C SER A 37 7.04 -23.54 -16.19
N GLN A 38 7.26 -23.52 -14.87
CA GLN A 38 6.20 -23.36 -13.88
C GLN A 38 5.53 -21.99 -13.98
N TYR A 39 6.32 -20.93 -14.18
CA TYR A 39 5.80 -19.58 -14.39
C TYR A 39 4.93 -19.51 -15.65
N VAL A 40 5.41 -19.99 -16.80
CA VAL A 40 4.65 -19.97 -18.05
C VAL A 40 3.35 -20.78 -17.91
N LYS A 41 3.42 -21.94 -17.25
CA LYS A 41 2.24 -22.74 -16.97
C LYS A 41 1.21 -21.96 -16.13
N ARG A 42 1.62 -21.28 -15.06
CA ARG A 42 0.73 -20.43 -14.26
C ARG A 42 0.06 -19.33 -15.07
N VAL A 43 0.81 -18.67 -15.95
CA VAL A 43 0.29 -17.59 -16.80
C VAL A 43 -0.79 -18.12 -17.77
N LEU A 44 -0.58 -19.32 -18.32
CA LEU A 44 -1.55 -19.97 -19.22
C LEU A 44 -2.77 -20.51 -18.48
N ASP A 45 -2.56 -21.21 -17.37
CA ASP A 45 -3.62 -21.83 -16.57
C ASP A 45 -4.61 -20.79 -16.02
N ARG A 46 -4.16 -19.55 -15.79
CA ARG A 46 -4.97 -18.43 -15.25
C ARG A 46 -5.41 -17.41 -16.32
N SER A 47 -5.35 -17.78 -17.60
CA SER A 47 -5.67 -16.87 -18.71
C SER A 47 -7.11 -16.33 -18.69
N ASP A 48 -8.03 -17.00 -17.99
CA ASP A 48 -9.38 -16.54 -17.69
C ASP A 48 -9.40 -15.26 -16.82
N GLN A 49 -8.42 -15.10 -15.92
CA GLN A 49 -8.27 -13.89 -15.09
C GLN A 49 -7.94 -12.66 -15.93
N LEU A 50 -7.19 -12.82 -17.02
CA LEU A 50 -6.87 -11.71 -17.93
C LEU A 50 -8.15 -11.09 -18.50
N LYS A 51 -9.11 -11.93 -18.91
CA LYS A 51 -10.40 -11.46 -19.42
C LYS A 51 -11.21 -10.74 -18.34
N ARG A 52 -11.23 -11.29 -17.11
CA ARG A 52 -11.87 -10.63 -15.96
C ARG A 52 -11.23 -9.26 -15.66
N TYR A 53 -9.91 -9.16 -15.74
CA TYR A 53 -9.18 -7.91 -15.52
C TYR A 53 -9.45 -6.86 -16.61
N GLU A 54 -9.62 -7.30 -17.87
CA GLU A 54 -10.06 -6.43 -18.96
C GLU A 54 -11.50 -5.93 -18.75
N GLU A 55 -12.43 -6.81 -18.38
CA GLU A 55 -13.84 -6.45 -18.10
C GLU A 55 -13.96 -5.45 -16.94
N HIS A 56 -13.14 -5.61 -15.90
CA HIS A 56 -13.12 -4.73 -14.72
C HIS A 56 -12.22 -3.48 -14.90
N ASN A 57 -11.66 -3.24 -16.09
CA ASN A 57 -10.75 -2.12 -16.37
C ASN A 57 -9.59 -2.01 -15.37
N VAL A 58 -9.05 -3.16 -14.93
CA VAL A 58 -7.92 -3.24 -13.99
C VAL A 58 -6.66 -2.61 -14.59
N PHE A 59 -6.44 -2.82 -15.88
CA PHE A 59 -5.33 -2.24 -16.61
C PHE A 59 -5.74 -0.92 -17.28
N PRO A 60 -4.81 0.03 -17.44
CA PRO A 60 -5.09 1.28 -18.14
C PRO A 60 -5.64 1.02 -19.55
N PRO A 61 -6.62 1.80 -20.02
CA PRO A 61 -7.10 1.69 -21.40
C PRO A 61 -5.98 2.15 -22.34
N ASN A 62 -5.22 1.19 -22.85
CA ASN A 62 -4.13 1.45 -23.78
C ASN A 62 -4.35 0.59 -25.04
N ASN A 63 -3.99 1.13 -26.20
CA ASN A 63 -4.15 0.47 -27.51
C ASN A 63 -3.21 -0.74 -27.71
N TRP A 64 -2.55 -1.22 -26.66
CA TRP A 64 -1.51 -2.23 -26.75
C TRP A 64 -1.78 -3.41 -25.81
N ALA A 65 -2.49 -4.42 -26.33
CA ALA A 65 -2.84 -5.66 -25.64
C ALA A 65 -1.61 -6.38 -25.05
N PHE A 66 -0.45 -6.29 -25.71
CA PHE A 66 0.82 -6.85 -25.18
C PHE A 66 1.24 -6.25 -23.85
N ARG A 67 0.97 -4.97 -23.61
CA ARG A 67 1.30 -4.31 -22.34
C ARG A 67 0.41 -4.82 -21.22
N ASN A 68 -0.88 -5.02 -21.48
CA ASN A 68 -1.82 -5.56 -20.51
C ASN A 68 -1.47 -7.02 -20.17
N TYR A 69 -1.11 -7.81 -21.20
CA TYR A 69 -0.62 -9.17 -21.01
C TYR A 69 0.66 -9.21 -20.16
N TYR A 70 1.61 -8.28 -20.41
CA TYR A 70 2.83 -8.17 -19.59
C TYR A 70 2.52 -7.85 -18.13
N LEU A 71 1.63 -6.89 -17.87
CA LEU A 71 1.20 -6.54 -16.50
C LEU A 71 0.50 -7.72 -15.82
N TYR A 72 -0.37 -8.43 -16.54
CA TYR A 72 -0.99 -9.66 -16.06
C TYR A 72 0.07 -10.72 -15.71
N ALA A 73 1.05 -10.95 -16.59
CA ALA A 73 2.11 -11.93 -16.35
C ALA A 73 2.96 -11.56 -15.11
N GLN A 74 3.21 -10.26 -14.88
CA GLN A 74 3.88 -9.79 -13.66
C GLN A 74 3.09 -10.10 -12.39
N LEU A 75 1.75 -10.04 -12.41
CA LEU A 75 0.92 -10.43 -11.26
C LEU A 75 1.06 -11.92 -10.90
N GLN A 76 1.51 -12.77 -11.84
CA GLN A 76 1.73 -14.20 -11.65
C GLN A 76 3.16 -14.57 -11.20
N LEU A 77 4.03 -13.56 -11.00
CA LEU A 77 5.40 -13.76 -10.49
C LEU A 77 5.43 -14.36 -9.08
N PRO A 78 4.60 -13.92 -8.11
CA PRO A 78 4.54 -14.57 -6.81
C PRO A 78 4.08 -16.02 -6.95
N SER A 79 4.94 -16.95 -6.57
CA SER A 79 4.67 -18.40 -6.72
C SER A 79 3.74 -18.96 -5.65
N LYS A 80 3.62 -18.27 -4.52
CA LYS A 80 2.92 -18.75 -3.31
C LYS A 80 1.59 -18.04 -3.03
N THR A 81 1.37 -16.89 -3.66
CA THR A 81 0.19 -16.07 -3.43
C THR A 81 -0.43 -15.70 -4.77
N GLU A 82 -1.76 -15.72 -4.80
CA GLU A 82 -2.52 -15.25 -5.94
C GLU A 82 -2.98 -13.82 -5.64
N ILE A 83 -2.65 -12.88 -6.52
CA ILE A 83 -3.11 -11.50 -6.39
C ILE A 83 -4.35 -11.37 -7.27
N ASP A 84 -5.54 -11.31 -6.65
CA ASP A 84 -6.74 -10.86 -7.34
C ASP A 84 -6.66 -9.33 -7.49
N ALA A 85 -6.32 -8.88 -8.70
CA ALA A 85 -6.12 -7.47 -8.97
C ALA A 85 -7.44 -6.67 -8.91
N VAL A 86 -8.60 -7.31 -9.11
CA VAL A 86 -9.90 -6.65 -8.96
C VAL A 86 -10.15 -6.36 -7.49
N GLU A 87 -10.03 -7.38 -6.64
CA GLU A 87 -10.20 -7.24 -5.19
C GLU A 87 -9.20 -6.25 -4.60
N PHE A 88 -7.94 -6.31 -5.05
CA PHE A 88 -6.91 -5.36 -4.64
C PHE A 88 -7.29 -3.92 -4.99
N LEU A 89 -7.74 -3.66 -6.23
CA LEU A 89 -8.13 -2.31 -6.64
C LEU A 89 -9.35 -1.81 -5.89
N ASP A 90 -10.33 -2.66 -5.62
CA ASP A 90 -11.52 -2.25 -4.87
C ASP A 90 -11.17 -2.00 -3.39
N GLY A 91 -10.32 -2.82 -2.78
CA GLY A 91 -9.76 -2.56 -1.46
C GLY A 91 -8.94 -1.26 -1.40
N ALA A 92 -8.13 -0.99 -2.42
CA ALA A 92 -7.37 0.25 -2.53
C ALA A 92 -8.28 1.48 -2.67
N LYS A 93 -9.33 1.43 -3.52
CA LYS A 93 -10.32 2.51 -3.63
C LYS A 93 -11.00 2.79 -2.30
N PHE A 94 -11.42 1.74 -1.61
CA PHE A 94 -12.07 1.85 -0.29
C PHE A 94 -11.14 2.49 0.74
N ALA A 95 -9.89 2.04 0.82
CA ALA A 95 -8.89 2.63 1.71
C ALA A 95 -8.62 4.10 1.36
N CYS A 96 -8.45 4.43 0.08
CA CYS A 96 -8.26 5.81 -0.38
C CYS A 96 -9.45 6.70 0.00
N ASP A 97 -10.70 6.26 -0.21
CA ASP A 97 -11.88 7.03 0.18
C ASP A 97 -11.90 7.32 1.69
N ARG A 98 -11.61 6.31 2.52
CA ARG A 98 -11.52 6.50 3.98
C ARG A 98 -10.42 7.48 4.38
N VAL A 99 -9.23 7.37 3.78
CA VAL A 99 -8.11 8.28 4.05
C VAL A 99 -8.46 9.70 3.63
N ILE A 100 -9.05 9.91 2.45
CA ILE A 100 -9.47 11.24 1.98
C ILE A 100 -10.49 11.86 2.93
N ARG A 101 -11.51 11.10 3.36
CA ARG A 101 -12.50 11.58 4.33
C ARG A 101 -11.86 11.93 5.66
N ALA A 102 -10.91 11.12 6.13
CA ALA A 102 -10.17 11.39 7.34
C ALA A 102 -9.33 12.67 7.23
N MET A 103 -8.63 12.86 6.10
CA MET A 103 -7.81 14.06 5.86
C MET A 103 -8.60 15.37 5.86
N HIS A 104 -9.90 15.31 5.57
CA HIS A 104 -10.80 16.47 5.57
C HIS A 104 -11.69 16.53 6.82
N SER A 105 -11.46 15.68 7.82
CA SER A 105 -12.23 15.69 9.05
C SER A 105 -11.67 16.74 10.03
N PRO A 106 -12.48 17.73 10.47
CA PRO A 106 -12.04 18.72 11.43
C PRO A 106 -11.65 18.09 12.77
N GLU A 107 -12.35 17.04 13.19
CA GLU A 107 -12.06 16.31 14.44
C GLU A 107 -10.65 15.70 14.44
N LEU A 108 -10.20 15.23 13.27
CA LEU A 108 -8.87 14.64 13.12
C LEU A 108 -7.78 15.70 13.07
N MET A 109 -8.04 16.85 12.46
CA MET A 109 -7.12 17.99 12.46
C MET A 109 -6.92 18.56 13.86
N ASP A 110 -8.00 18.68 14.64
CA ASP A 110 -7.94 19.12 16.04
C ASP A 110 -7.17 18.14 16.91
N PHE A 111 -7.36 16.83 16.70
CA PHE A 111 -6.57 15.80 17.37
C PHE A 111 -5.09 15.85 16.98
N ALA A 112 -4.77 15.98 15.69
CA ALA A 112 -3.39 16.06 15.19
C ALA A 112 -2.65 17.30 15.69
N SER A 113 -3.39 18.37 16.01
CA SER A 113 -2.88 19.62 16.57
C SER A 113 -2.86 19.67 18.11
N ASP A 114 -3.10 18.54 18.78
CA ASP A 114 -3.17 18.42 20.24
C ASP A 114 -4.25 19.34 20.88
N LYS A 115 -5.29 19.75 20.11
CA LYS A 115 -6.39 20.62 20.56
C LYS A 115 -7.59 19.84 21.11
N ALA A 116 -7.74 18.57 20.71
CA ALA A 116 -8.88 17.72 21.08
C ALA A 116 -8.43 16.29 21.47
N PRO A 117 -9.24 15.56 22.26
CA PRO A 117 -9.00 14.13 22.53
C PRO A 117 -9.17 13.28 21.26
N LYS A 118 -8.65 12.05 21.28
CA LYS A 118 -8.66 11.12 20.14
C LYS A 118 -10.09 10.81 19.66
N PRO A 119 -10.46 11.19 18.41
CA PRO A 119 -11.75 10.86 17.85
C PRO A 119 -11.78 9.43 17.31
N PRO A 120 -12.96 8.82 17.12
CA PRO A 120 -13.09 7.46 16.57
C PRO A 120 -12.41 7.29 15.20
N ILE A 121 -12.42 8.35 14.38
CA ILE A 121 -11.77 8.34 13.07
C ILE A 121 -10.24 8.17 13.18
N ALA A 122 -9.63 8.63 14.28
CA ALA A 122 -8.21 8.43 14.53
C ALA A 122 -7.88 6.98 14.91
N ASP A 123 -8.78 6.28 15.61
CA ASP A 123 -8.64 4.84 15.87
C ASP A 123 -8.72 4.03 14.57
N GLU A 124 -9.65 4.39 13.69
CA GLU A 124 -9.77 3.75 12.37
C GLU A 124 -8.52 3.98 11.52
N MET A 125 -8.01 5.22 11.46
CA MET A 125 -6.79 5.50 10.71
C MET A 125 -5.57 4.77 11.29
N GLU A 126 -5.42 4.74 12.62
CA GLU A 126 -4.30 4.01 13.23
C GLU A 126 -4.31 2.52 12.91
N GLN A 127 -5.48 1.90 12.72
CA GLN A 127 -5.59 0.50 12.31
C GLN A 127 -5.27 0.26 10.84
N MET A 128 -5.50 1.25 9.96
CA MET A 128 -5.24 1.12 8.52
C MET A 128 -3.78 1.37 8.14
N PHE A 129 -3.03 2.10 8.96
CA PHE A 129 -1.64 2.46 8.70
C PHE A 129 -0.67 1.68 9.59
N GLU A 130 0.53 1.43 9.07
CA GLU A 130 1.64 1.02 9.92
C GLU A 130 1.90 2.12 10.98
N PRO A 131 2.18 1.77 12.26
CA PRO A 131 2.27 2.75 13.34
C PRO A 131 3.25 3.90 13.07
N THR A 132 4.36 3.60 12.40
CA THR A 132 5.36 4.61 12.01
C THR A 132 4.86 5.54 10.92
N CYS A 133 4.14 5.03 9.92
CA CYS A 133 3.53 5.84 8.87
C CYS A 133 2.38 6.70 9.41
N TYR A 134 1.59 6.16 10.33
CA TYR A 134 0.53 6.89 10.99
C TYR A 134 1.07 8.13 11.73
N GLN A 135 2.07 7.93 12.59
CA GLN A 135 2.62 9.02 13.40
C GLN A 135 3.51 9.99 12.60
N ALA A 136 4.42 9.46 11.77
CA ALA A 136 5.47 10.28 11.16
C ALA A 136 5.10 10.86 9.79
N GLN A 137 3.97 10.49 9.21
CA GLN A 137 3.55 11.01 7.90
C GLN A 137 2.12 11.50 7.96
N PHE A 138 1.19 10.62 8.36
CA PHE A 138 -0.23 10.94 8.30
C PHE A 138 -0.61 12.05 9.30
N LEU A 139 -0.32 11.90 10.59
CA LEU A 139 -0.64 12.92 11.59
C LEU A 139 0.14 14.24 11.39
N LEU A 140 1.39 14.16 10.93
CA LEU A 140 2.16 15.36 10.60
C LEU A 140 1.52 16.13 9.44
N ALA A 141 1.12 15.43 8.36
CA ALA A 141 0.44 16.08 7.25
C ALA A 141 -0.89 16.71 7.67
N GLN A 142 -1.64 16.09 8.59
CA GLN A 142 -2.87 16.66 9.15
C GLN A 142 -2.63 17.95 9.92
N ARG A 143 -1.54 18.02 10.68
CA ARG A 143 -1.14 19.24 11.40
C ARG A 143 -0.74 20.37 10.45
N ASP A 144 -0.03 20.04 9.36
CA ASP A 144 0.41 21.04 8.39
C ASP A 144 -0.77 21.62 7.58
N LEU A 145 -1.83 20.84 7.35
CA LEU A 145 -3.07 21.30 6.69
C LEU A 145 -3.84 22.34 7.52
N ASP A 146 -3.81 22.26 8.86
CA ASP A 146 -4.40 23.27 9.76
C ASP A 146 -3.70 24.64 9.62
N TRP A 147 -2.43 24.66 9.23
CA TRP A 147 -1.67 25.91 9.05
C TRP A 147 -1.99 26.63 7.72
N GLU A 148 -2.33 25.88 6.66
CA GLU A 148 -2.62 26.45 5.34
C GLU A 148 -4.07 26.92 5.15
N CYS A 149 -4.98 26.51 6.03
CA CYS A 149 -6.36 27.00 6.05
C CYS A 149 -6.57 27.97 7.24
N PRO A 150 -6.21 29.25 7.13
CA PRO A 150 -6.71 30.25 8.07
C PRO A 150 -8.22 30.30 7.89
N VAL A 151 -8.94 29.75 8.86
CA VAL A 151 -10.39 29.85 8.98
C VAL A 151 -10.75 31.34 8.82
N LEU A 152 -11.43 31.66 7.72
CA LEU A 152 -12.12 32.93 7.56
C LEU A 152 -13.08 33.05 8.74
N SER A 153 -12.72 33.97 9.64
CA SER A 153 -13.42 34.32 10.86
C SER A 153 -14.76 34.98 10.56
#